data_AF-A0A2V6U839-F1
#
_entry.id   AF-A0A2V6U839-F1
#
_cell.length_a   1.000
_cell.length_b   1.000
_cell.length_c   1.000
_cell.angle_alpha   90.00
_cell.angle_beta   90.00
_cell.angle_gamma   90.00
#
_symmetry.space_group_name_H-M   'P 1'
#
loop_
_entity.id
_entity.type
_entity.pdbx_description
1 polymer ?
#
loop_
_entity_poly.entity_id
_entity_poly.type
_entity_poly.pdbx_seq_one_letter_code
_entity_poly.pdbx_strand_id
1 'polypeptide(L)'
;MLRDERGIALIVAVLALFCLTGLLAAYLSVATLEPQISRNLADVSRARHLAEAGIERGFNVLVSTADGRQSWSGLLAGATTGQPWVALAGLTNVAIRGATNGGTFSVSIRNDNGVTDTPLTGLSGTTNPAMDTSPTADANKTVIMRSAGTFNGTTKTIEVVVQRVALPPFPGAVNIPGRHSDSAVSSDGFDIDGRDYACTASGTGCDAAANWTVTAKPLKYGMATQPGIQAGSGTTFEANVEAALDTTAKRNAIKGKSQSTGTYATGLDTVAADSSLTPDLMDDFVNRVASNPATTVLRSTAGCPMVIAGSASGLTNAPGLTNGCGMNTTVNLGSRQDPKLVFFRGDAGFGAAGLTMHRGIKGAGILVVQDGGLKNHGSLEWDGLVIVTGQSTSMGFMASSDTIIRGAAVASESNAGGAVGSFDFSVAGGIRGLSIRSSQQNVNMVQSMRSLHSITNWREI
;
A
#
# COMPACT_ATOMS: atom_id res chain seq x y z
N MET A 1 4.45 -93.76 15.66
CA MET A 1 5.29 -92.71 15.04
C MET A 1 5.19 -91.45 15.91
N LEU A 2 6.25 -91.11 16.66
CA LEU A 2 6.52 -89.85 17.41
C LEU A 2 7.46 -90.14 18.60
N ARG A 3 8.66 -90.69 18.34
CA ARG A 3 9.63 -90.98 19.43
C ARG A 3 11.06 -90.50 19.16
N ASP A 4 11.23 -89.54 18.24
CA ASP A 4 12.55 -88.95 17.88
C ASP A 4 12.57 -87.40 17.79
N GLU A 5 11.58 -86.68 18.33
CA GLU A 5 11.55 -85.20 18.24
C GLU A 5 12.11 -84.47 19.47
N ARG A 6 12.55 -85.19 20.51
CA ARG A 6 13.02 -84.57 21.78
C ARG A 6 14.29 -83.72 21.62
N GLY A 7 15.14 -84.02 20.64
CA GLY A 7 16.33 -83.19 20.32
C GLY A 7 16.00 -81.96 19.47
N ILE A 8 15.01 -82.08 18.57
CA ILE A 8 14.58 -81.00 17.66
C ILE A 8 13.78 -79.94 18.45
N ALA A 9 12.95 -80.35 19.40
CA ALA A 9 12.18 -79.42 20.24
C ALA A 9 13.08 -78.47 21.05
N LEU A 10 14.22 -78.96 21.56
CA LEU A 10 15.20 -78.12 22.27
C LEU A 10 15.85 -77.10 21.33
N ILE A 11 16.25 -77.53 20.13
CA ILE A 11 16.90 -76.66 19.13
C ILE A 11 15.92 -75.58 18.65
N VAL A 12 14.66 -75.95 18.37
CA VAL A 12 13.61 -75.00 17.99
C VAL A 12 13.28 -74.03 19.12
N ALA A 13 13.23 -74.51 20.37
CA ALA A 13 13.01 -73.64 21.53
C ALA A 13 14.15 -72.63 21.71
N VAL A 14 15.41 -73.05 21.55
CA VAL A 14 16.57 -72.15 21.62
C VAL A 14 16.59 -71.16 20.47
N LEU A 15 16.29 -71.59 19.24
CA LEU A 15 16.15 -70.70 18.08
C LEU A 15 15.02 -69.68 18.29
N ALA A 16 13.87 -70.11 18.81
CA ALA A 16 12.77 -69.22 19.14
C ALA A 16 13.16 -68.21 20.23
N LEU A 17 13.91 -68.64 21.26
CA LEU A 17 14.39 -67.77 22.32
C LEU A 17 15.42 -66.74 21.83
N PHE A 18 16.30 -67.15 20.91
CA PHE A 18 17.26 -66.26 20.23
C PHE A 18 16.54 -65.21 19.37
N CYS A 19 15.52 -65.63 18.62
CA CYS A 19 14.70 -64.69 17.85
C CYS A 19 13.95 -63.71 18.76
N LEU A 20 13.35 -64.18 19.86
CA LEU A 20 12.61 -63.34 20.80
C LEU A 20 13.52 -62.35 21.55
N THR A 21 14.73 -62.76 21.93
CA THR A 21 15.71 -61.86 22.56
C THR A 21 16.27 -60.84 21.57
N GLY A 22 16.50 -61.25 20.31
CA GLY A 22 16.84 -60.32 19.22
C GLY A 22 15.76 -59.27 18.98
N LEU A 23 14.48 -59.69 18.96
CA LEU A 23 13.33 -58.78 18.85
C LEU A 23 13.23 -57.84 20.05
N LEU A 24 13.41 -58.33 21.28
CA LEU A 24 13.40 -57.50 22.49
C LEU A 24 14.50 -56.44 22.46
N ALA A 25 15.72 -56.81 22.07
CA ALA A 25 16.85 -55.88 21.95
C ALA A 25 16.60 -54.82 20.87
N ALA A 26 15.99 -55.21 19.74
CA ALA A 26 15.58 -54.28 18.70
C ALA A 26 14.49 -53.31 19.21
N TYR A 27 13.45 -53.79 19.89
CA TYR A 27 12.41 -52.94 20.47
C TYR A 27 12.94 -51.97 21.52
N LEU A 28 13.84 -52.41 22.40
CA LEU A 28 14.47 -51.54 23.39
C LEU A 28 15.34 -50.46 22.72
N SER A 29 16.05 -50.82 21.65
CA SER A 29 16.85 -49.85 20.88
C SER A 29 15.95 -48.81 20.21
N VAL A 30 14.87 -49.24 19.54
CA VAL A 30 13.88 -48.35 18.91
C VAL A 30 13.20 -47.44 19.94
N ALA A 31 12.84 -47.98 21.10
CA ALA A 31 12.19 -47.22 22.19
C ALA A 31 13.08 -46.10 22.76
N THR A 32 14.41 -46.19 22.61
CA THR A 32 15.31 -45.09 23.01
C THR A 32 15.50 -44.02 21.94
N LEU A 33 15.32 -44.38 20.66
CA LEU A 33 15.48 -43.45 19.53
C LEU A 33 14.23 -42.59 19.31
N GLU A 34 13.04 -43.16 19.46
CA GLU A 34 11.77 -42.45 19.24
C GLU A 34 11.62 -41.16 20.09
N PRO A 35 11.95 -41.16 21.41
CA PRO A 35 11.89 -39.93 22.20
C PRO A 35 12.88 -38.86 21.74
N GLN A 36 14.07 -39.25 21.26
CA GLN A 36 15.07 -38.31 20.76
C GLN A 36 14.64 -37.69 19.43
N ILE A 37 14.17 -38.52 18.49
CA ILE A 37 13.64 -38.06 17.21
C ILE A 37 12.44 -37.12 17.44
N SER A 38 11.55 -37.47 18.37
CA SER A 38 10.37 -36.66 18.69
C SER A 38 10.76 -35.31 19.30
N ARG A 39 11.74 -35.27 20.19
CA ARG A 39 12.27 -34.02 20.75
C ARG A 39 12.95 -33.17 19.67
N ASN A 40 13.79 -33.77 18.83
CA ASN A 40 14.46 -33.06 17.75
C ASN A 40 13.45 -32.46 16.77
N LEU A 41 12.41 -33.21 16.39
CA LEU A 41 11.34 -32.70 15.54
C LEU A 41 10.57 -31.56 16.20
N ALA A 42 10.25 -31.67 17.49
CA ALA A 42 9.57 -30.62 18.25
C ALA A 42 10.41 -29.35 18.36
N ASP A 43 11.71 -29.49 18.64
CA ASP A 43 12.64 -28.37 18.76
C ASP A 43 12.84 -27.68 17.41
N VAL A 44 12.95 -28.45 16.32
CA VAL A 44 13.00 -27.95 14.94
C VAL A 44 11.73 -27.18 14.57
N SER A 45 10.56 -27.73 14.85
CA SER A 45 9.28 -27.07 14.57
C SER A 45 9.16 -25.75 15.35
N ARG A 46 9.58 -25.73 16.62
CA ARG A 46 9.59 -24.52 17.43
C ARG A 46 10.56 -23.47 16.92
N ALA A 47 11.78 -23.88 16.56
CA ALA A 47 12.76 -22.98 15.95
C ALA A 47 12.22 -22.35 14.66
N ARG A 48 11.49 -23.12 13.83
CA ARG A 48 10.82 -22.59 12.64
C ARG A 48 9.74 -21.57 12.96
N HIS A 49 8.85 -21.84 13.93
CA HIS A 49 7.82 -20.87 14.33
C HIS A 49 8.41 -19.58 14.91
N LEU A 50 9.56 -19.66 15.60
CA LEU A 50 10.30 -18.47 16.04
C LEU A 50 10.85 -17.67 14.85
N ALA A 51 11.35 -18.35 13.83
CA ALA A 51 11.78 -17.70 12.59
C ALA A 51 10.59 -16.99 11.90
N GLU A 52 9.44 -17.65 11.78
CA GLU A 52 8.19 -17.07 11.24
C GLU A 52 7.73 -15.84 12.05
N ALA A 53 7.79 -15.90 13.39
CA ALA A 53 7.50 -14.74 14.24
C ALA A 53 8.49 -13.58 14.01
N GLY A 54 9.76 -13.89 13.77
CA GLY A 54 10.76 -12.90 13.38
C GLY A 54 10.48 -12.29 12.00
N ILE A 55 10.02 -13.07 11.02
CA ILE A 55 9.56 -12.55 9.72
C ILE A 55 8.43 -11.54 9.92
N GLU A 56 7.41 -11.86 10.72
CA GLU A 56 6.30 -10.92 10.98
C GLU A 56 6.75 -9.63 11.68
N ARG A 57 7.65 -9.75 12.67
CA ARG A 57 8.21 -8.58 13.37
C ARG A 57 9.07 -7.72 12.44
N GLY A 58 9.92 -8.34 11.63
CA GLY A 58 10.74 -7.67 10.63
C GLY A 58 9.91 -6.99 9.54
N PHE A 59 8.88 -7.67 9.05
CA PHE A 59 7.95 -7.12 8.07
C PHE A 59 7.27 -5.86 8.60
N ASN A 60 6.85 -5.83 9.88
CA ASN A 60 6.29 -4.63 10.49
C ASN A 60 7.30 -3.47 10.56
N VAL A 61 8.60 -3.73 10.76
CA VAL A 61 9.65 -2.70 10.68
C VAL A 61 9.80 -2.18 9.25
N LEU A 62 9.77 -3.06 8.25
CA LEU A 62 9.83 -2.65 6.85
C LEU A 62 8.61 -1.81 6.45
N VAL A 63 7.42 -2.18 6.90
CA VAL A 63 6.17 -1.44 6.68
C VAL A 63 6.19 -0.07 7.36
N SER A 64 6.68 0.02 8.60
CA SER A 64 6.73 1.30 9.33
C SER A 64 7.85 2.24 8.87
N THR A 65 8.77 1.76 8.03
CA THR A 65 9.84 2.58 7.47
C THR A 65 9.34 3.40 6.30
N ALA A 66 8.91 4.64 6.57
CA ALA A 66 8.68 5.66 5.55
C ALA A 66 9.89 6.59 5.46
N ASP A 67 10.58 6.59 4.32
CA ASP A 67 11.52 7.64 3.96
C ASP A 67 11.02 8.42 2.73
N GLY A 68 11.58 9.61 2.51
CA GLY A 68 11.18 10.47 1.39
C GLY A 68 11.55 9.95 0.00
N ARG A 69 12.29 8.83 -0.10
CA ARG A 69 12.66 8.16 -1.36
C ARG A 69 11.85 6.88 -1.57
N GLN A 70 10.93 6.62 -0.67
CA GLN A 70 10.13 5.42 -0.59
C GLN A 70 10.91 4.12 -0.49
N SER A 71 12.17 4.15 -0.06
CA SER A 71 13.04 2.98 -0.05
C SER A 71 13.33 2.46 1.36
N TRP A 72 14.11 1.39 1.42
CA TRP A 72 14.75 0.88 2.64
C TRP A 72 16.25 1.19 2.70
N SER A 73 16.73 2.14 1.88
CA SER A 73 18.16 2.48 1.80
C SER A 73 18.73 2.89 3.16
N GLY A 74 17.93 3.56 3.99
CA GLY A 74 18.32 3.92 5.36
C GLY A 74 18.56 2.69 6.27
N LEU A 75 17.79 1.61 6.09
CA LEU A 75 17.98 0.36 6.84
C LEU A 75 19.15 -0.47 6.31
N LEU A 76 19.52 -0.27 5.05
CA LEU A 76 20.65 -0.94 4.40
C LEU A 76 21.99 -0.23 4.65
N ALA A 77 22.01 0.83 5.46
CA ALA A 77 23.22 1.59 5.75
C ALA A 77 24.32 0.69 6.32
N GLY A 78 25.52 0.76 5.72
CA GLY A 78 26.68 -0.04 6.12
C GLY A 78 26.78 -1.42 5.46
N ALA A 79 25.79 -1.84 4.65
CA ALA A 79 25.89 -3.06 3.86
C ALA A 79 27.03 -2.96 2.83
N THR A 80 27.74 -4.06 2.62
CA THR A 80 28.77 -4.19 1.58
C THR A 80 28.57 -5.49 0.81
N THR A 81 29.25 -5.66 -0.32
CA THR A 81 29.19 -6.92 -1.08
C THR A 81 29.75 -8.11 -0.27
N GLY A 82 30.73 -7.87 0.61
CA GLY A 82 31.29 -8.90 1.51
C GLY A 82 30.50 -9.14 2.80
N GLN A 83 29.70 -8.16 3.23
CA GLN A 83 28.82 -8.23 4.40
C GLN A 83 27.46 -7.60 4.05
N PRO A 84 26.60 -8.32 3.29
CA PRO A 84 25.39 -7.73 2.74
C PRO A 84 24.24 -7.66 3.74
N TRP A 85 24.28 -8.48 4.80
CA TRP A 85 23.21 -8.57 5.80
C TRP A 85 23.36 -7.51 6.87
N VAL A 86 22.33 -6.68 7.01
CA VAL A 86 22.20 -5.68 8.08
C VAL A 86 21.17 -6.15 9.08
N ALA A 87 21.57 -6.28 10.34
CA ALA A 87 20.63 -6.62 11.42
C ALA A 87 19.63 -5.48 11.63
N LEU A 88 18.33 -5.81 11.70
CA LEU A 88 17.31 -4.80 12.01
C LEU A 88 17.42 -4.41 13.48
N ALA A 89 17.45 -3.10 13.73
CA ALA A 89 17.59 -2.55 15.08
C ALA A 89 16.48 -3.08 16.02
N GLY A 90 16.89 -3.54 17.20
CA GLY A 90 15.96 -4.10 18.19
C GLY A 90 15.45 -5.52 17.88
N LEU A 91 15.86 -6.12 16.75
CA LEU A 91 15.44 -7.46 16.33
C LEU A 91 16.59 -8.48 16.34
N THR A 92 17.59 -8.31 17.21
CA THR A 92 18.68 -9.28 17.41
C THR A 92 18.48 -10.06 18.72
N ASN A 93 18.48 -11.38 18.64
CA ASN A 93 18.29 -12.32 19.76
C ASN A 93 17.08 -11.98 20.65
N VAL A 94 15.97 -11.60 20.02
CA VAL A 94 14.74 -11.22 20.72
C VAL A 94 14.09 -12.46 21.31
N ALA A 95 13.98 -12.50 22.63
CA ALA A 95 13.26 -13.55 23.34
C ALA A 95 11.74 -13.32 23.29
N ILE A 96 10.98 -14.38 22.98
CA ILE A 96 9.53 -14.36 23.15
C ILE A 96 9.21 -14.59 24.63
N ARG A 97 8.95 -13.50 25.37
CA ARG A 97 8.64 -13.52 26.80
C ARG A 97 7.22 -14.04 27.05
N GLY A 98 7.04 -14.79 28.15
CA GLY A 98 5.72 -15.26 28.60
C GLY A 98 5.31 -16.66 28.13
N ALA A 99 6.11 -17.29 27.26
CA ALA A 99 5.97 -18.71 26.97
C ALA A 99 6.89 -19.51 27.90
N THR A 100 6.35 -20.54 28.56
CA THR A 100 7.10 -21.48 29.44
C THR A 100 8.24 -22.22 28.72
N ASN A 101 8.36 -22.04 27.39
CA ASN A 101 9.36 -22.59 26.49
C ASN A 101 9.74 -21.54 25.41
N GLY A 102 10.00 -20.29 25.79
CA GLY A 102 10.34 -19.22 24.85
C GLY A 102 11.76 -19.36 24.28
N GLY A 103 11.90 -19.42 22.96
CA GLY A 103 13.19 -19.26 22.28
C GLY A 103 13.44 -17.81 21.84
N THR A 104 14.45 -17.64 20.98
CA THR A 104 14.84 -16.32 20.44
C THR A 104 14.71 -16.27 18.93
N PHE A 105 14.62 -15.06 18.36
CA PHE A 105 14.81 -14.86 16.93
C PHE A 105 15.71 -13.65 16.64
N SER A 106 16.36 -13.67 15.49
CA SER A 106 17.16 -12.56 14.95
C SER A 106 16.74 -12.25 13.53
N VAL A 107 16.57 -10.96 13.19
CA VAL A 107 16.15 -10.52 11.85
C VAL A 107 17.21 -9.63 11.23
N SER A 108 17.53 -9.91 9.97
CA SER A 108 18.41 -9.10 9.13
C SER A 108 17.82 -8.91 7.74
N ILE A 109 18.18 -7.83 7.07
CA ILE A 109 17.82 -7.57 5.68
C ILE A 109 19.06 -7.38 4.83
N ARG A 110 18.92 -7.52 3.52
CA ARG A 110 19.91 -7.10 2.55
C ARG A 110 19.23 -6.64 1.27
N ASN A 111 19.97 -5.88 0.46
CA ASN A 111 19.47 -5.54 -0.87
C ASN A 111 19.52 -6.74 -1.81
N ASP A 112 18.72 -6.69 -2.87
CA ASP A 112 18.66 -7.73 -3.89
C ASP A 112 19.75 -7.59 -4.96
N ASN A 113 20.95 -7.11 -4.61
CA ASN A 113 21.94 -6.67 -5.59
C ASN A 113 22.85 -7.78 -6.15
N GLY A 114 22.57 -9.05 -5.86
CA GLY A 114 23.39 -10.18 -6.29
C GLY A 114 22.74 -10.97 -7.43
N VAL A 115 23.48 -11.34 -8.47
CA VAL A 115 22.95 -12.13 -9.61
C VAL A 115 22.28 -13.44 -9.20
N THR A 116 22.69 -14.01 -8.05
CA THR A 116 22.10 -15.22 -7.45
C THR A 116 20.74 -14.99 -6.80
N ASP A 117 20.27 -13.74 -6.73
CA ASP A 117 18.98 -13.38 -6.16
C ASP A 117 17.85 -13.54 -7.17
N THR A 118 18.16 -13.60 -8.47
CA THR A 118 17.18 -13.77 -9.56
C THR A 118 16.17 -14.89 -9.31
N PRO A 119 16.55 -16.11 -8.88
CA PRO A 119 15.58 -17.18 -8.62
C PRO A 119 14.67 -16.89 -7.43
N LEU A 120 15.11 -16.03 -6.50
CA LEU A 120 14.36 -15.69 -5.29
C LEU A 120 13.45 -14.48 -5.53
N THR A 121 13.95 -13.40 -6.15
CA THR A 121 13.19 -12.16 -6.37
C THR A 121 12.41 -12.14 -7.68
N GLY A 122 12.78 -12.95 -8.66
CA GLY A 122 12.27 -12.87 -10.03
C GLY A 122 12.77 -11.64 -10.80
N LEU A 123 13.68 -10.84 -10.23
CA LEU A 123 14.26 -9.64 -10.84
C LEU A 123 15.64 -9.96 -11.44
N SER A 124 16.02 -9.22 -12.48
CA SER A 124 17.35 -9.31 -13.10
C SER A 124 17.80 -7.93 -13.58
N GLY A 125 19.01 -7.83 -14.16
CA GLY A 125 19.48 -6.59 -14.78
C GLY A 125 18.65 -6.13 -15.99
N THR A 126 17.71 -6.96 -16.47
CA THR A 126 16.86 -6.65 -17.64
C THR A 126 15.37 -6.61 -17.31
N THR A 127 14.96 -6.85 -16.07
CA THR A 127 13.55 -6.67 -15.66
C THR A 127 13.22 -5.20 -15.46
N ASN A 128 11.92 -4.87 -15.39
CA ASN A 128 11.46 -3.54 -14.99
C ASN A 128 10.46 -3.67 -13.81
N PRO A 129 10.83 -3.25 -12.60
CA PRO A 129 12.12 -2.65 -12.23
C PRO A 129 13.27 -3.66 -12.32
N ALA A 130 14.49 -3.17 -12.56
CA ALA A 130 15.69 -3.99 -12.60
C ALA A 130 16.16 -4.34 -11.17
N MET A 131 16.96 -5.39 -11.06
CA MET A 131 17.72 -5.70 -9.85
C MET A 131 18.64 -4.53 -9.47
N ASP A 132 18.78 -4.24 -8.17
CA ASP A 132 19.67 -3.18 -7.74
C ASP A 132 21.16 -3.52 -7.97
N THR A 133 21.98 -2.48 -8.09
CA THR A 133 23.43 -2.63 -8.31
C THR A 133 24.26 -2.34 -7.06
N SER A 134 23.64 -1.83 -6.00
CA SER A 134 24.29 -1.40 -4.76
C SER A 134 23.73 -2.17 -3.57
N PRO A 135 24.57 -2.61 -2.61
CA PRO A 135 24.09 -3.23 -1.38
C PRO A 135 23.37 -2.25 -0.43
N THR A 136 23.51 -0.94 -0.62
CA THR A 136 22.96 0.09 0.29
C THR A 136 21.81 0.91 -0.30
N ALA A 137 21.61 0.86 -1.62
CA ALA A 137 20.63 1.71 -2.31
C ALA A 137 19.50 0.86 -2.90
N ASP A 138 18.36 0.88 -2.21
CA ASP A 138 17.11 0.25 -2.63
C ASP A 138 16.36 1.12 -3.65
N ALA A 139 16.61 0.91 -4.93
CA ALA A 139 15.95 1.65 -6.01
C ALA A 139 14.68 0.95 -6.49
N ASN A 140 14.69 -0.39 -6.52
CA ASN A 140 13.59 -1.20 -7.05
C ASN A 140 12.50 -1.57 -6.04
N LYS A 141 12.64 -1.17 -4.77
CA LYS A 141 11.64 -1.35 -3.70
C LYS A 141 11.47 -2.82 -3.33
N THR A 142 12.55 -3.59 -3.41
CA THR A 142 12.61 -5.01 -3.11
C THR A 142 13.80 -5.30 -2.21
N VAL A 143 13.57 -5.93 -1.06
CA VAL A 143 14.65 -6.40 -0.18
C VAL A 143 14.44 -7.86 0.19
N ILE A 144 15.53 -8.51 0.57
CA ILE A 144 15.51 -9.89 1.07
C ILE A 144 15.66 -9.82 2.58
N MET A 145 14.68 -10.37 3.29
CA MET A 145 14.67 -10.44 4.74
C MET A 145 14.94 -11.86 5.20
N ARG A 146 15.80 -12.00 6.20
CA ARG A 146 16.15 -13.26 6.85
C ARG A 146 15.76 -13.22 8.31
N SER A 147 15.15 -14.29 8.78
CA SER A 147 14.88 -14.53 10.20
C SER A 147 15.46 -15.86 10.63
N ALA A 148 16.25 -15.86 11.70
CA ALA A 148 16.79 -17.06 12.34
C ALA A 148 16.14 -17.23 13.71
N GLY A 149 15.38 -18.31 13.90
CA GLY A 149 14.75 -18.68 15.17
C GLY A 149 15.53 -19.80 15.86
N THR A 150 15.77 -19.65 17.16
CA THR A 150 16.55 -20.61 17.96
C THR A 150 15.76 -21.07 19.18
N PHE A 151 15.64 -22.40 19.35
CA PHE A 151 15.05 -23.04 20.51
C PHE A 151 15.91 -24.23 20.94
N ASN A 152 16.28 -24.30 22.23
CA ASN A 152 17.11 -25.38 22.79
C ASN A 152 18.37 -25.72 21.95
N GLY A 153 19.05 -24.69 21.42
CA GLY A 153 20.25 -24.86 20.57
C GLY A 153 19.96 -25.26 19.12
N THR A 154 18.72 -25.62 18.79
CA THR A 154 18.28 -25.85 17.40
C THR A 154 17.94 -24.51 16.75
N THR A 155 18.46 -24.26 15.55
CA THR A 155 18.19 -23.03 14.79
C THR A 155 17.57 -23.34 13.44
N LYS A 156 16.58 -22.54 13.04
CA LYS A 156 15.98 -22.56 11.70
C LYS A 156 15.99 -21.17 11.09
N THR A 157 16.32 -21.11 9.81
CA THR A 157 16.45 -19.85 9.07
C THR A 157 15.44 -19.82 7.93
N ILE A 158 14.70 -18.72 7.84
CA ILE A 158 13.77 -18.44 6.76
C ILE A 158 14.24 -17.16 6.07
N GLU A 159 14.23 -17.18 4.74
CA GLU A 159 14.38 -15.99 3.92
C GLU A 159 13.09 -15.72 3.14
N VAL A 160 12.73 -14.45 3.05
CA VAL A 160 11.59 -13.98 2.28
C VAL A 160 11.98 -12.77 1.43
N VAL A 161 11.29 -12.60 0.30
CA VAL A 161 11.36 -11.37 -0.49
C VAL A 161 10.24 -10.45 -0.06
N VAL A 162 10.59 -9.24 0.34
CA VAL A 162 9.64 -8.19 0.69
C VAL A 162 9.65 -7.14 -0.41
N GLN A 163 8.48 -6.87 -0.98
CA GLN A 163 8.30 -5.84 -2.00
C GLN A 163 7.35 -4.76 -1.50
N ARG A 164 7.62 -3.53 -1.92
CA ARG A 164 6.76 -2.37 -1.69
C ARG A 164 6.28 -1.83 -3.02
N VAL A 165 4.97 -1.59 -3.12
CA VAL A 165 4.39 -0.80 -4.21
C VAL A 165 4.74 0.66 -3.96
N ALA A 166 5.59 1.23 -4.82
CA ALA A 166 5.92 2.65 -4.75
C ALA A 166 4.68 3.50 -5.05
N LEU A 167 4.44 4.52 -4.23
CA LEU A 167 3.50 5.57 -4.56
C LEU A 167 4.09 6.42 -5.71
N PRO A 168 3.28 6.79 -6.72
CA PRO A 168 3.69 7.77 -7.70
C PRO A 168 4.10 9.09 -7.03
N PRO A 169 4.98 9.89 -7.65
CA PRO A 169 5.18 11.25 -7.20
C PRO A 169 3.88 12.04 -7.41
N PHE A 170 3.56 12.91 -6.44
CA PHE A 170 2.42 13.82 -6.53
C PHE A 170 2.98 15.25 -6.57
N PRO A 171 3.28 15.80 -7.76
CA PRO A 171 3.90 17.12 -7.91
C PRO A 171 2.98 18.29 -7.57
N GLY A 172 1.66 18.08 -7.50
CA GLY A 172 0.65 19.05 -7.06
C GLY A 172 -0.22 18.58 -5.90
N ALA A 173 -1.02 19.48 -5.32
CA ALA A 173 -2.10 19.12 -4.42
C ALA A 173 -3.24 18.42 -5.17
N VAL A 174 -3.59 18.92 -6.35
CA VAL A 174 -4.38 18.22 -7.37
C VAL A 174 -3.46 17.83 -8.52
N ASN A 175 -3.62 16.62 -9.03
CA ASN A 175 -2.81 16.09 -10.12
C ASN A 175 -3.73 15.55 -11.23
N ILE A 176 -3.49 15.98 -12.46
CA ILE A 176 -4.28 15.59 -13.63
C ILE A 176 -3.31 14.99 -14.67
N PRO A 177 -2.78 13.78 -14.42
CA PRO A 177 -1.84 13.14 -15.33
C PRO A 177 -2.55 12.43 -16.49
N GLY A 178 -3.89 12.44 -16.54
CA GLY A 178 -4.69 11.73 -17.53
C GLY A 178 -4.42 12.19 -18.96
N ARG A 179 -4.81 11.35 -19.93
CA ARG A 179 -4.70 11.60 -21.37
C ARG A 179 -5.59 12.75 -21.85
N HIS A 180 -6.52 13.20 -21.02
CA HIS A 180 -7.30 14.45 -21.08
C HIS A 180 -7.12 15.24 -19.77
N SER A 181 -7.40 16.55 -19.81
CA SER A 181 -7.28 17.45 -18.65
C SER A 181 -8.46 18.43 -18.53
N ASP A 182 -9.60 18.06 -19.09
CA ASP A 182 -10.77 18.93 -19.17
C ASP A 182 -11.28 19.22 -17.76
N SER A 183 -11.23 20.50 -17.39
CA SER A 183 -11.60 20.95 -16.04
C SER A 183 -12.80 21.89 -16.11
N ALA A 184 -13.72 21.78 -15.14
CA ALA A 184 -14.84 22.69 -14.99
C ALA A 184 -14.92 23.24 -13.58
N VAL A 185 -14.80 24.55 -13.43
CA VAL A 185 -14.91 25.22 -12.13
C VAL A 185 -15.99 26.28 -12.21
N SER A 186 -17.12 26.02 -11.56
CA SER A 186 -18.32 26.88 -11.56
C SER A 186 -18.59 27.54 -10.21
N SER A 187 -17.62 27.52 -9.30
CA SER A 187 -17.71 28.10 -7.95
C SER A 187 -16.44 28.86 -7.60
N ASP A 188 -16.55 29.86 -6.73
CA ASP A 188 -15.41 30.54 -6.09
C ASP A 188 -15.11 29.99 -4.68
N GLY A 189 -15.95 29.07 -4.17
CA GLY A 189 -15.87 28.52 -2.81
C GLY A 189 -14.88 27.37 -2.66
N PHE A 190 -13.72 27.43 -3.31
CA PHE A 190 -12.69 26.40 -3.23
C PHE A 190 -11.31 26.99 -2.90
N ASP A 191 -10.40 26.13 -2.43
CA ASP A 191 -9.02 26.44 -2.08
C ASP A 191 -8.16 25.20 -2.39
N ILE A 192 -7.16 25.36 -3.26
CA ILE A 192 -6.21 24.31 -3.60
C ILE A 192 -4.81 24.83 -3.28
N ASP A 193 -4.12 24.13 -2.39
CA ASP A 193 -2.85 24.61 -1.84
C ASP A 193 -1.77 23.53 -1.86
N GLY A 194 -0.76 23.76 -2.70
CA GLY A 194 0.42 22.92 -2.87
C GLY A 194 1.48 23.08 -1.77
N ARG A 195 1.30 23.98 -0.80
CA ARG A 195 2.15 24.00 0.39
C ARG A 195 1.92 22.72 1.21
N ASP A 196 2.95 22.24 1.88
CA ASP A 196 2.82 21.09 2.76
C ASP A 196 2.04 21.47 4.03
N TYR A 197 0.98 20.73 4.34
CA TYR A 197 0.21 20.86 5.56
C TYR A 197 0.47 19.65 6.46
N ALA A 198 0.75 19.94 7.72
CA ALA A 198 0.88 18.92 8.75
C ALA A 198 0.01 19.24 9.96
N CYS A 199 -0.50 18.18 10.57
CA CYS A 199 -1.11 18.24 11.88
C CYS A 199 -0.04 18.11 12.96
N THR A 200 -0.04 19.02 13.92
CA THR A 200 0.88 18.99 15.07
C THR A 200 0.32 18.23 16.28
N ALA A 201 -0.99 17.96 16.28
CA ALA A 201 -1.67 17.24 17.35
C ALA A 201 -1.52 15.71 17.20
N SER A 202 -1.67 15.00 18.31
CA SER A 202 -1.69 13.53 18.35
C SER A 202 -3.12 12.97 18.39
N GLY A 203 -3.29 11.70 18.02
CA GLY A 203 -4.57 11.00 18.13
C GLY A 203 -5.67 11.63 17.27
N THR A 204 -6.83 11.89 17.87
CA THR A 204 -7.98 12.55 17.25
C THR A 204 -7.84 14.08 17.17
N GLY A 205 -6.76 14.66 17.71
CA GLY A 205 -6.53 16.10 17.66
C GLY A 205 -6.47 16.64 16.22
N CYS A 206 -6.11 15.81 15.24
CA CYS A 206 -6.07 16.19 13.84
C CYS A 206 -7.44 16.37 13.17
N ASP A 207 -8.53 16.13 13.90
CA ASP A 207 -9.88 16.36 13.43
C ASP A 207 -10.24 17.85 13.46
N ALA A 208 -9.56 18.63 14.31
CA ALA A 208 -9.75 20.07 14.37
C ALA A 208 -8.87 20.79 13.33
N ALA A 209 -9.51 21.59 12.47
CA ALA A 209 -8.81 22.38 11.45
C ALA A 209 -7.72 23.30 12.01
N ALA A 210 -7.90 23.80 13.25
CA ALA A 210 -6.92 24.67 13.93
C ALA A 210 -5.57 23.98 14.21
N ASN A 211 -5.51 22.65 14.20
CA ASN A 211 -4.29 21.89 14.44
C ASN A 211 -3.47 21.63 13.16
N TRP A 212 -3.96 22.11 12.01
CA TRP A 212 -3.28 21.99 10.72
C TRP A 212 -2.57 23.28 10.35
N THR A 213 -1.28 23.17 10.10
CA THR A 213 -0.43 24.32 9.76
C THR A 213 0.41 24.02 8.54
N VAL A 214 0.81 25.07 7.84
CA VAL A 214 1.76 24.97 6.72
C VAL A 214 3.15 24.70 7.27
N THR A 215 3.79 23.64 6.76
CA THR A 215 5.20 23.35 6.94
C THR A 215 6.00 23.90 5.74
N ALA A 216 7.27 24.22 5.95
CA ALA A 216 8.07 24.93 4.96
C ALA A 216 8.38 24.12 3.68
N LYS A 217 8.31 22.78 3.72
CA LYS A 217 8.63 21.86 2.62
C LYS A 217 7.96 20.49 2.84
N PRO A 218 7.64 19.74 1.75
CA PRO A 218 7.85 20.09 0.35
C PRO A 218 6.84 21.13 -0.17
N LEU A 219 7.32 22.07 -1.00
CA LEU A 219 6.47 22.99 -1.74
C LEU A 219 6.15 22.38 -3.11
N LYS A 220 4.87 22.18 -3.40
CA LYS A 220 4.33 21.56 -4.61
C LYS A 220 3.44 22.54 -5.37
N TYR A 221 3.11 22.23 -6.62
CA TYR A 221 2.15 23.01 -7.39
C TYR A 221 0.76 22.97 -6.74
N GLY A 222 -0.07 23.98 -6.99
CA GLY A 222 -1.48 23.89 -6.61
C GLY A 222 -2.16 22.80 -7.42
N MET A 223 -2.01 22.88 -8.75
CA MET A 223 -2.46 21.84 -9.68
C MET A 223 -1.30 21.45 -10.60
N ALA A 224 -1.13 20.15 -10.86
CA ALA A 224 -0.14 19.66 -11.80
C ALA A 224 -0.81 18.85 -12.92
N THR A 225 -0.35 19.01 -14.16
CA THR A 225 -0.82 18.25 -15.32
C THR A 225 0.32 17.43 -15.92
N GLN A 226 0.02 16.49 -16.81
CA GLN A 226 1.07 15.90 -17.64
C GLN A 226 1.55 16.89 -18.72
N PRO A 227 2.82 16.83 -19.16
CA PRO A 227 3.30 17.67 -20.24
C PRO A 227 2.69 17.30 -21.60
N GLY A 228 2.66 18.26 -22.51
CA GLY A 228 2.27 18.04 -23.91
C GLY A 228 0.94 18.66 -24.29
N ILE A 229 0.40 18.20 -25.42
CA ILE A 229 -0.81 18.73 -26.07
C ILE A 229 -1.89 17.65 -26.03
N GLN A 230 -3.10 18.03 -25.62
CA GLN A 230 -4.25 17.14 -25.59
C GLN A 230 -4.70 16.80 -27.01
N ALA A 231 -4.83 15.50 -27.27
CA ALA A 231 -5.29 15.00 -28.56
C ALA A 231 -6.72 15.50 -28.83
N GLY A 232 -6.96 16.02 -30.03
CA GLY A 232 -8.28 16.49 -30.46
C GLY A 232 -8.61 17.96 -30.11
N SER A 233 -7.95 18.58 -29.14
CA SER A 233 -8.15 20.02 -28.82
C SER A 233 -7.07 20.94 -29.38
N GLY A 234 -5.83 20.45 -29.54
CA GLY A 234 -4.68 21.26 -29.95
C GLY A 234 -4.15 22.22 -28.87
N THR A 235 -4.67 22.13 -27.64
CA THR A 235 -4.25 22.90 -26.47
C THR A 235 -3.36 22.08 -25.55
N THR A 236 -2.45 22.72 -24.83
CA THR A 236 -1.67 22.03 -23.79
C THR A 236 -2.57 21.60 -22.64
N PHE A 237 -2.23 20.50 -21.98
CA PHE A 237 -2.98 20.04 -20.79
C PHE A 237 -3.06 21.12 -19.70
N GLU A 238 -1.96 21.86 -19.49
CA GLU A 238 -1.91 23.00 -18.58
C GLU A 238 -2.94 24.08 -18.95
N ALA A 239 -2.88 24.61 -20.17
CA ALA A 239 -3.82 25.63 -20.65
C ALA A 239 -5.30 25.22 -20.55
N ASN A 240 -5.64 23.93 -20.68
CA ASN A 240 -7.01 23.45 -20.48
C ASN A 240 -7.48 23.61 -19.03
N VAL A 241 -6.62 23.30 -18.07
CA VAL A 241 -6.91 23.52 -16.65
C VAL A 241 -6.98 25.03 -16.35
N GLU A 242 -6.04 25.82 -16.88
CA GLU A 242 -6.03 27.27 -16.70
C GLU A 242 -7.29 27.96 -17.26
N ALA A 243 -7.85 27.45 -18.36
CA ALA A 243 -9.08 27.97 -18.96
C ALA A 243 -10.30 27.84 -18.04
N ALA A 244 -10.32 26.83 -17.16
CA ALA A 244 -11.37 26.68 -16.13
C ALA A 244 -11.24 27.72 -15.00
N LEU A 245 -10.06 28.33 -14.84
CA LEU A 245 -9.75 29.38 -13.87
C LEU A 245 -9.91 30.78 -14.51
N ASP A 246 -11.08 31.00 -15.11
CA ASP A 246 -11.42 32.16 -15.93
C ASP A 246 -11.59 33.49 -15.15
N THR A 247 -11.77 33.45 -13.82
CA THR A 247 -11.88 34.65 -12.97
C THR A 247 -10.68 34.84 -12.05
N THR A 248 -10.44 36.07 -11.61
CA THR A 248 -9.41 36.38 -10.60
C THR A 248 -9.64 35.64 -9.29
N ALA A 249 -10.90 35.46 -8.87
CA ALA A 249 -11.22 34.72 -7.65
C ALA A 249 -10.80 33.26 -7.75
N LYS A 250 -11.14 32.58 -8.85
CA LYS A 250 -10.73 31.19 -9.13
C LYS A 250 -9.21 31.04 -9.20
N ARG A 251 -8.51 32.00 -9.81
CA ARG A 251 -7.03 31.98 -9.87
C ARG A 251 -6.42 32.11 -8.47
N ASN A 252 -6.89 33.06 -7.67
CA ASN A 252 -6.38 33.30 -6.32
C ASN A 252 -6.65 32.13 -5.34
N ALA A 253 -7.61 31.27 -5.66
CA ALA A 253 -7.90 30.04 -4.94
C ALA A 253 -6.85 28.93 -5.14
N ILE A 254 -5.99 29.02 -6.16
CA ILE A 254 -4.89 28.08 -6.38
C ILE A 254 -3.58 28.68 -5.87
N LYS A 255 -2.84 27.92 -5.06
CA LYS A 255 -1.64 28.35 -4.35
C LYS A 255 -0.61 27.24 -4.36
N GLY A 256 0.68 27.58 -4.38
CA GLY A 256 1.73 26.57 -4.36
C GLY A 256 3.05 27.07 -4.92
N LYS A 257 3.82 26.13 -5.45
CA LYS A 257 5.08 26.36 -6.15
C LYS A 257 4.81 27.12 -7.45
N SER A 258 5.52 28.21 -7.64
CA SER A 258 5.61 28.97 -8.88
C SER A 258 6.40 28.17 -9.92
N GLN A 259 5.87 28.01 -11.13
CA GLN A 259 6.62 27.40 -12.23
C GLN A 259 7.76 28.30 -12.72
N SER A 260 7.61 29.61 -12.61
CA SER A 260 8.63 30.59 -13.02
C SER A 260 9.77 30.77 -12.01
N THR A 261 9.48 30.76 -10.71
CA THR A 261 10.46 31.08 -9.66
C THR A 261 10.79 29.91 -8.72
N GLY A 262 9.96 28.86 -8.71
CA GLY A 262 10.07 27.76 -7.75
C GLY A 262 9.70 28.13 -6.30
N THR A 263 9.28 29.38 -6.05
CA THR A 263 8.89 29.87 -4.73
C THR A 263 7.37 29.82 -4.53
N TYR A 264 6.88 30.21 -3.35
CA TYR A 264 5.44 30.26 -3.11
C TYR A 264 4.78 31.39 -3.91
N ALA A 265 3.71 31.06 -4.63
CA ALA A 265 2.87 32.00 -5.36
C ALA A 265 1.39 31.60 -5.28
N THR A 266 0.55 32.39 -5.94
CA THR A 266 -0.89 32.16 -6.13
C THR A 266 -1.26 32.44 -7.59
N GLY A 267 -2.33 31.83 -8.09
CA GLY A 267 -2.77 32.04 -9.47
C GLY A 267 -2.20 31.01 -10.45
N LEU A 268 -2.32 31.33 -11.75
CA LEU A 268 -2.00 30.43 -12.85
C LEU A 268 -0.54 29.95 -12.84
N ASP A 269 0.40 30.78 -12.36
CA ASP A 269 1.81 30.40 -12.21
C ASP A 269 2.03 29.26 -11.20
N THR A 270 0.98 28.78 -10.51
CA THR A 270 1.02 27.59 -9.64
C THR A 270 0.31 26.37 -10.22
N VAL A 271 -0.19 26.48 -11.46
CA VAL A 271 -0.63 25.38 -12.31
C VAL A 271 0.52 25.09 -13.26
N ALA A 272 0.98 23.84 -13.35
CA ALA A 272 2.15 23.53 -14.16
C ALA A 272 2.14 22.08 -14.68
N ALA A 273 2.68 21.89 -15.88
CA ALA A 273 3.04 20.56 -16.37
C ALA A 273 4.23 19.96 -15.59
N ASP A 274 4.15 18.69 -15.23
CA ASP A 274 5.23 17.95 -14.56
C ASP A 274 5.33 16.52 -15.10
N SER A 275 6.52 16.13 -15.57
CA SER A 275 6.75 14.82 -16.20
C SER A 275 6.97 13.67 -15.21
N SER A 276 7.02 13.95 -13.90
CA SER A 276 7.24 12.92 -12.89
C SER A 276 6.02 12.02 -12.70
N LEU A 277 4.81 12.52 -12.96
CA LEU A 277 3.57 11.76 -12.87
C LEU A 277 2.92 11.66 -14.26
N THR A 278 2.96 10.45 -14.83
CA THR A 278 2.40 10.16 -16.16
C THR A 278 1.15 9.27 -16.04
N PRO A 279 0.29 9.22 -17.09
CA PRO A 279 -0.86 8.33 -17.07
C PRO A 279 -0.43 6.86 -16.91
N ASP A 280 0.62 6.44 -17.63
CA ASP A 280 1.13 5.08 -17.56
C ASP A 280 1.64 4.71 -16.16
N LEU A 281 2.28 5.65 -15.45
CA LEU A 281 2.74 5.43 -14.07
C LEU A 281 1.55 5.31 -13.10
N MET A 282 0.50 6.10 -13.31
CA MET A 282 -0.73 6.01 -12.52
C MET A 282 -1.45 4.68 -12.76
N ASP A 283 -1.55 4.25 -14.01
CA ASP A 283 -2.16 2.98 -14.39
C ASP A 283 -1.37 1.79 -13.80
N ASP A 284 -0.04 1.79 -13.88
CA ASP A 284 0.81 0.76 -13.26
C ASP A 284 0.59 0.70 -11.74
N PHE A 285 0.57 1.84 -11.06
CA PHE A 285 0.30 1.89 -9.63
C PHE A 285 -1.06 1.30 -9.26
N VAL A 286 -2.14 1.75 -9.92
CA VAL A 286 -3.49 1.28 -9.64
C VAL A 286 -3.65 -0.20 -9.95
N ASN A 287 -3.01 -0.69 -11.03
CA ASN A 287 -3.02 -2.11 -11.37
C ASN A 287 -2.29 -2.97 -10.33
N ARG A 288 -1.12 -2.53 -9.83
CA ARG A 288 -0.38 -3.23 -8.77
C ARG A 288 -1.16 -3.29 -7.46
N VAL A 289 -1.80 -2.19 -7.09
CA VAL A 289 -2.63 -2.11 -5.89
C VAL A 289 -3.86 -3.01 -6.03
N ALA A 290 -4.52 -3.03 -7.18
CA ALA A 290 -5.66 -3.90 -7.46
C ALA A 290 -5.30 -5.39 -7.56
N SER A 291 -4.08 -5.72 -8.01
CA SER A 291 -3.61 -7.11 -8.13
C SER A 291 -3.18 -7.73 -6.80
N ASN A 292 -3.04 -6.93 -5.73
CA ASN A 292 -2.72 -7.46 -4.42
C ASN A 292 -3.90 -8.32 -3.92
N PRO A 293 -3.68 -9.61 -3.58
CA PRO A 293 -4.75 -10.49 -3.09
C PRO A 293 -5.46 -9.99 -1.82
N ALA A 294 -4.83 -9.11 -1.05
CA ALA A 294 -5.43 -8.48 0.14
C ALA A 294 -6.32 -7.27 -0.19
N THR A 295 -6.32 -6.79 -1.43
CA THR A 295 -7.15 -5.66 -1.87
C THR A 295 -8.55 -6.14 -2.23
N THR A 296 -9.54 -5.66 -1.49
CA THR A 296 -10.95 -5.84 -1.85
C THR A 296 -11.37 -4.78 -2.86
N VAL A 297 -11.72 -5.21 -4.08
CA VAL A 297 -12.27 -4.33 -5.13
C VAL A 297 -13.80 -4.38 -5.12
N LEU A 298 -14.42 -3.26 -4.76
CA LEU A 298 -15.88 -3.10 -4.71
C LEU A 298 -16.39 -2.71 -6.10
N ARG A 299 -17.24 -3.56 -6.69
CA ARG A 299 -17.76 -3.37 -8.05
C ARG A 299 -19.01 -2.50 -8.04
N SER A 300 -18.92 -1.34 -8.69
CA SER A 300 -20.06 -0.48 -8.98
C SER A 300 -20.48 -0.68 -10.43
N THR A 301 -21.77 -0.75 -10.71
CA THR A 301 -22.28 -0.89 -12.08
C THR A 301 -23.34 0.15 -12.36
N ALA A 302 -23.62 0.45 -13.62
CA ALA A 302 -24.66 1.42 -13.98
C ALA A 302 -26.04 1.02 -13.42
N GLY A 303 -26.34 -0.29 -13.32
CA GLY A 303 -27.57 -0.80 -12.73
C GLY A 303 -27.56 -0.85 -11.20
N CYS A 304 -26.39 -0.93 -10.58
CA CYS A 304 -26.20 -1.05 -9.14
C CYS A 304 -25.09 -0.10 -8.66
N PRO A 305 -25.32 1.23 -8.72
CA PRO A 305 -24.31 2.22 -8.44
C PRO A 305 -23.95 2.23 -6.96
N MET A 306 -22.65 2.27 -6.64
CA MET A 306 -22.19 2.35 -5.25
C MET A 306 -22.45 3.73 -4.65
N VAL A 307 -23.08 3.72 -3.47
CA VAL A 307 -23.40 4.91 -2.69
C VAL A 307 -22.85 4.74 -1.28
N ILE A 308 -22.05 5.70 -0.83
CA ILE A 308 -21.61 5.81 0.57
C ILE A 308 -22.37 6.95 1.25
N ALA A 309 -22.94 6.66 2.41
CA ALA A 309 -23.59 7.65 3.25
C ALA A 309 -23.11 7.51 4.70
N GLY A 310 -22.57 8.60 5.26
CA GLY A 310 -22.15 8.69 6.64
C GLY A 310 -23.24 9.19 7.58
N SER A 311 -22.84 9.85 8.66
CA SER A 311 -23.77 10.31 9.69
C SER A 311 -24.44 11.65 9.33
N ALA A 312 -25.66 11.85 9.84
CA ALA A 312 -26.35 13.14 9.76
C ALA A 312 -25.86 14.15 10.82
N SER A 313 -25.21 13.68 11.89
CA SER A 313 -24.80 14.48 13.05
C SER A 313 -23.29 14.72 13.17
N GLY A 314 -22.50 14.22 12.24
CA GLY A 314 -21.05 14.36 12.26
C GLY A 314 -20.36 13.54 11.18
N LEU A 315 -19.02 13.53 11.20
CA LEU A 315 -18.22 12.70 10.32
C LEU A 315 -18.03 11.31 10.94
N THR A 316 -18.04 10.26 10.10
CA THR A 316 -17.73 8.89 10.50
C THR A 316 -16.79 8.23 9.51
N ASN A 317 -15.90 7.37 10.02
CA ASN A 317 -15.05 6.49 9.20
C ASN A 317 -15.63 5.09 8.97
N ALA A 318 -16.83 4.85 9.48
CA ALA A 318 -17.59 3.63 9.23
C ALA A 318 -18.97 3.97 8.62
N PRO A 319 -19.03 4.62 7.45
CA PRO A 319 -20.30 4.92 6.79
C PRO A 319 -20.97 3.66 6.21
N GLY A 320 -22.27 3.78 5.96
CA GLY A 320 -23.03 2.77 5.22
C GLY A 320 -22.66 2.80 3.73
N LEU A 321 -22.52 1.61 3.14
CA LEU A 321 -22.32 1.37 1.72
C LEU A 321 -23.52 0.59 1.17
N THR A 322 -24.17 1.14 0.15
CA THR A 322 -25.30 0.51 -0.53
C THR A 322 -25.15 0.57 -2.04
N ASN A 323 -25.84 -0.33 -2.77
CA ASN A 323 -25.86 -0.29 -4.24
C ASN A 323 -27.24 -0.50 -4.87
N GLY A 324 -28.32 -0.46 -4.07
CA GLY A 324 -29.69 -0.70 -4.54
C GLY A 324 -30.00 -2.14 -5.01
N CYS A 325 -29.00 -3.02 -5.08
CA CYS A 325 -29.10 -4.38 -5.61
C CYS A 325 -28.72 -5.45 -4.59
N GLY A 326 -28.98 -5.19 -3.30
CA GLY A 326 -28.73 -6.12 -2.21
C GLY A 326 -27.43 -5.90 -1.45
N MET A 327 -26.51 -5.04 -1.91
CA MET A 327 -25.43 -4.58 -1.05
C MET A 327 -25.97 -3.55 -0.06
N ASN A 328 -25.81 -3.87 1.22
CA ASN A 328 -26.06 -2.98 2.33
C ASN A 328 -25.13 -3.40 3.49
N THR A 329 -24.02 -2.70 3.63
CA THR A 329 -23.00 -3.02 4.62
C THR A 329 -22.37 -1.74 5.18
N THR A 330 -21.51 -1.88 6.18
CA THR A 330 -20.65 -0.79 6.64
C THR A 330 -19.25 -0.98 6.03
N VAL A 331 -18.65 0.11 5.56
CA VAL A 331 -17.28 0.10 5.04
C VAL A 331 -16.35 0.83 6.00
N ASN A 332 -15.19 0.25 6.32
CA ASN A 332 -14.17 0.92 7.12
C ASN A 332 -13.29 1.77 6.19
N LEU A 333 -13.42 3.09 6.28
CA LEU A 333 -12.64 4.06 5.51
C LEU A 333 -11.30 4.43 6.15
N GLY A 334 -10.96 3.80 7.27
CA GLY A 334 -9.71 3.99 7.97
C GLY A 334 -9.67 5.20 8.90
N SER A 335 -8.58 5.26 9.65
CA SER A 335 -8.21 6.39 10.51
C SER A 335 -6.72 6.66 10.35
N ARG A 336 -6.22 7.78 10.85
CA ARG A 336 -4.78 8.08 10.72
C ARG A 336 -3.88 7.05 11.41
N GLN A 337 -4.40 6.37 12.43
CA GLN A 337 -3.71 5.31 13.17
C GLN A 337 -3.88 3.93 12.51
N ASP A 338 -4.91 3.77 11.68
CA ASP A 338 -5.20 2.54 10.93
C ASP A 338 -5.72 2.90 9.52
N PRO A 339 -4.84 3.41 8.64
CA PRO A 339 -5.24 3.85 7.30
C PRO A 339 -5.66 2.66 6.43
N LYS A 340 -6.66 2.85 5.56
CA LYS A 340 -7.22 1.80 4.71
C LYS A 340 -7.12 2.13 3.22
N LEU A 341 -6.94 1.07 2.42
CA LEU A 341 -7.11 1.11 0.98
C LEU A 341 -8.56 0.73 0.69
N VAL A 342 -9.31 1.65 0.12
CA VAL A 342 -10.69 1.44 -0.30
C VAL A 342 -10.75 1.60 -1.81
N PHE A 343 -11.11 0.52 -2.49
CA PHE A 343 -11.06 0.45 -3.94
C PHE A 343 -12.45 0.21 -4.51
N PHE A 344 -12.94 1.16 -5.30
CA PHE A 344 -14.13 1.01 -6.13
C PHE A 344 -13.73 0.88 -7.58
N ARG A 345 -14.36 -0.05 -8.30
CA ARG A 345 -14.23 -0.18 -9.75
C ARG A 345 -15.60 -0.13 -10.39
N GLY A 346 -15.83 0.86 -11.25
CA GLY A 346 -17.04 1.00 -12.04
C GLY A 346 -17.04 0.12 -13.30
N ASP A 347 -18.06 0.34 -14.13
CA ASP A 347 -18.11 -0.19 -15.50
C ASP A 347 -17.55 0.85 -16.47
N ALA A 348 -16.62 0.46 -17.35
CA ALA A 348 -16.12 1.36 -18.40
C ALA A 348 -17.25 1.76 -19.38
N GLY A 349 -17.41 3.07 -19.64
CA GLY A 349 -18.34 3.60 -20.64
C GLY A 349 -19.09 4.88 -20.24
N PHE A 350 -19.88 5.43 -21.17
CA PHE A 350 -20.66 6.64 -20.92
C PHE A 350 -21.77 6.38 -19.90
N GLY A 351 -21.83 7.17 -18.82
CA GLY A 351 -22.76 6.92 -17.70
C GLY A 351 -22.26 5.92 -16.66
N ALA A 352 -20.97 5.57 -16.69
CA ALA A 352 -20.30 4.74 -15.69
C ALA A 352 -20.58 5.21 -14.26
N ALA A 353 -21.15 4.32 -13.45
CA ALA A 353 -21.31 4.55 -12.03
C ALA A 353 -20.01 4.18 -11.30
N GLY A 354 -19.22 5.17 -10.89
CA GLY A 354 -18.08 4.96 -9.99
C GLY A 354 -18.55 4.93 -8.55
N LEU A 355 -18.46 6.07 -7.86
CA LEU A 355 -18.83 6.19 -6.46
C LEU A 355 -19.60 7.49 -6.22
N THR A 356 -20.78 7.39 -5.62
CA THR A 356 -21.51 8.55 -5.10
C THR A 356 -21.31 8.65 -3.60
N MET A 357 -20.89 9.82 -3.12
CA MET A 357 -20.70 10.11 -1.71
C MET A 357 -21.72 11.13 -1.24
N HIS A 358 -22.35 10.87 -0.10
CA HIS A 358 -23.25 11.81 0.57
C HIS A 358 -22.57 12.42 1.80
N ARG A 359 -23.35 12.82 2.80
CA ARG A 359 -22.87 13.56 3.98
C ARG A 359 -22.24 12.67 5.04
N GLY A 360 -21.40 13.29 5.87
CA GLY A 360 -20.94 12.75 7.14
C GLY A 360 -19.79 11.76 7.01
N ILE A 361 -18.95 11.89 5.99
CA ILE A 361 -17.93 10.89 5.66
C ILE A 361 -16.55 11.40 6.04
N LYS A 362 -15.80 10.55 6.73
CA LYS A 362 -14.38 10.74 6.99
C LYS A 362 -13.60 9.47 6.66
N GLY A 363 -12.35 9.61 6.23
CA GLY A 363 -11.49 8.46 6.03
C GLY A 363 -10.02 8.84 6.03
N ALA A 364 -9.18 7.83 6.09
CA ALA A 364 -7.73 7.99 5.99
C ALA A 364 -7.10 6.80 5.28
N GLY A 365 -6.17 7.07 4.38
CA GLY A 365 -5.51 6.07 3.55
C GLY A 365 -5.61 6.39 2.06
N ILE A 366 -5.93 5.38 1.24
CA ILE A 366 -6.07 5.52 -0.22
C ILE A 366 -7.52 5.23 -0.60
N LEU A 367 -8.19 6.20 -1.21
CA LEU A 367 -9.46 5.99 -1.91
C LEU A 367 -9.17 5.91 -3.39
N VAL A 368 -9.47 4.77 -4.03
CA VAL A 368 -9.39 4.59 -5.47
C VAL A 368 -10.78 4.43 -6.05
N VAL A 369 -11.11 5.19 -7.07
CA VAL A 369 -12.28 4.97 -7.94
C VAL A 369 -11.74 4.77 -9.36
N GLN A 370 -11.80 3.54 -9.85
CA GLN A 370 -11.34 3.17 -11.19
C GLN A 370 -12.54 2.95 -12.13
N ASP A 371 -12.43 3.34 -13.40
CA ASP A 371 -13.42 3.06 -14.45
C ASP A 371 -14.84 3.54 -14.09
N GLY A 372 -14.93 4.77 -13.61
CA GLY A 372 -16.16 5.44 -13.23
C GLY A 372 -15.86 6.71 -12.42
N GLY A 373 -16.82 7.64 -12.37
CA GLY A 373 -16.61 8.92 -11.69
C GLY A 373 -16.85 8.87 -10.17
N LEU A 374 -16.10 9.69 -9.44
CA LEU A 374 -16.40 10.07 -8.06
C LEU A 374 -17.33 11.29 -8.06
N LYS A 375 -18.47 11.22 -7.39
CA LYS A 375 -19.39 12.35 -7.19
C LYS A 375 -19.63 12.56 -5.70
N ASN A 376 -19.09 13.64 -5.15
CA ASN A 376 -19.41 14.03 -3.77
C ASN A 376 -20.56 15.04 -3.72
N HIS A 377 -21.63 14.71 -2.99
CA HIS A 377 -22.79 15.55 -2.76
C HIS A 377 -22.91 16.06 -1.30
N GLY A 378 -21.96 15.71 -0.43
CA GLY A 378 -22.04 16.04 0.99
C GLY A 378 -20.70 16.38 1.63
N SER A 379 -20.63 16.24 2.95
CA SER A 379 -19.40 16.45 3.70
C SER A 379 -18.45 15.25 3.61
N LEU A 380 -17.23 15.52 3.17
CA LEU A 380 -16.13 14.55 3.03
C LEU A 380 -14.85 15.13 3.65
N GLU A 381 -14.24 14.40 4.59
CA GLU A 381 -12.87 14.66 5.05
C GLU A 381 -11.99 13.45 4.75
N TRP A 382 -10.92 13.63 3.97
CA TRP A 382 -9.99 12.56 3.63
C TRP A 382 -8.55 12.92 3.96
N ASP A 383 -7.91 12.08 4.77
CA ASP A 383 -6.48 12.15 5.07
C ASP A 383 -5.70 11.10 4.25
N GLY A 384 -5.01 11.52 3.20
CA GLY A 384 -4.22 10.63 2.35
C GLY A 384 -4.45 10.89 0.87
N LEU A 385 -4.56 9.82 0.09
CA LEU A 385 -4.69 9.88 -1.36
C LEU A 385 -6.14 9.66 -1.79
N VAL A 386 -6.64 10.49 -2.70
CA VAL A 386 -7.88 10.26 -3.44
C VAL A 386 -7.55 10.18 -4.92
N ILE A 387 -7.75 9.01 -5.51
CA ILE A 387 -7.38 8.70 -6.90
C ILE A 387 -8.63 8.31 -7.65
N VAL A 388 -8.91 9.03 -8.71
CA VAL A 388 -10.03 8.80 -9.62
C VAL A 388 -9.42 8.61 -11.00
N THR A 389 -9.47 7.39 -11.53
CA THR A 389 -8.73 7.01 -12.75
C THR A 389 -9.51 6.04 -13.63
N GLY A 390 -9.00 5.74 -14.82
CA GLY A 390 -9.58 4.76 -15.74
C GLY A 390 -10.37 5.42 -16.85
N GLN A 391 -11.33 4.70 -17.44
CA GLN A 391 -12.10 5.21 -18.57
C GLN A 391 -13.38 5.94 -18.13
N SER A 392 -13.69 7.05 -18.80
CA SER A 392 -14.88 7.89 -18.56
C SER A 392 -15.01 8.31 -17.09
N THR A 393 -13.88 8.69 -16.49
CA THR A 393 -13.78 9.07 -15.09
C THR A 393 -13.93 10.57 -14.88
N SER A 394 -14.31 10.96 -13.67
CA SER A 394 -14.42 12.35 -13.26
C SER A 394 -14.35 12.44 -11.75
N MET A 395 -13.50 13.33 -11.24
CA MET A 395 -13.53 13.77 -9.84
C MET A 395 -14.46 14.98 -9.73
N GLY A 396 -15.69 14.74 -9.29
CA GLY A 396 -16.74 15.75 -9.21
C GLY A 396 -17.14 16.13 -7.78
N PHE A 397 -17.06 17.42 -7.48
CA PHE A 397 -17.59 18.03 -6.27
C PHE A 397 -18.89 18.75 -6.61
N MET A 398 -20.01 18.14 -6.21
CA MET A 398 -21.35 18.53 -6.63
C MET A 398 -21.94 19.61 -5.73
N ALA A 399 -23.01 20.28 -6.18
CA ALA A 399 -23.70 21.30 -5.39
C ALA A 399 -24.00 20.80 -3.96
N SER A 400 -23.87 21.68 -2.97
CA SER A 400 -23.95 21.40 -1.52
C SER A 400 -22.81 20.56 -0.91
N SER A 401 -21.83 20.10 -1.68
CA SER A 401 -20.67 19.39 -1.11
C SER A 401 -19.78 20.31 -0.28
N ASP A 402 -19.16 19.72 0.74
CA ASP A 402 -18.18 20.36 1.63
C ASP A 402 -17.01 19.39 1.81
N THR A 403 -15.91 19.63 1.11
CA THR A 403 -14.84 18.63 0.98
C THR A 403 -13.52 19.14 1.49
N ILE A 404 -12.83 18.33 2.29
CA ILE A 404 -11.45 18.53 2.71
C ILE A 404 -10.65 17.29 2.33
N ILE A 405 -9.61 17.47 1.52
CA ILE A 405 -8.62 16.43 1.20
C ILE A 405 -7.25 16.95 1.65
N ARG A 406 -6.55 16.17 2.47
CA ARG A 406 -5.20 16.48 2.96
C ARG A 406 -4.26 15.35 2.54
N GLY A 407 -3.38 15.61 1.58
CA GLY A 407 -2.48 14.61 1.01
C GLY A 407 -2.26 14.86 -0.48
N ALA A 408 -2.96 14.13 -1.34
CA ALA A 408 -3.02 14.42 -2.77
C ALA A 408 -4.32 13.92 -3.39
N ALA A 409 -4.83 14.69 -4.36
CA ALA A 409 -5.94 14.29 -5.22
C ALA A 409 -5.42 14.03 -6.64
N VAL A 410 -5.93 12.99 -7.29
CA VAL A 410 -5.58 12.61 -8.66
C VAL A 410 -6.85 12.38 -9.47
N ALA A 411 -6.97 13.06 -10.61
CA ALA A 411 -7.98 12.80 -11.63
C ALA A 411 -7.27 12.39 -12.93
N SER A 412 -7.42 11.15 -13.37
CA SER A 412 -6.62 10.60 -14.47
C SER A 412 -7.49 9.83 -15.47
N GLU A 413 -7.94 10.49 -16.52
CA GLU A 413 -8.66 9.80 -17.59
C GLU A 413 -7.71 9.04 -18.51
N SER A 414 -8.03 7.78 -18.78
CA SER A 414 -7.21 6.91 -19.63
C SER A 414 -7.63 6.93 -21.10
N ASN A 415 -8.83 7.42 -21.44
CA ASN A 415 -9.27 7.55 -22.82
C ASN A 415 -8.78 8.86 -23.47
N ALA A 416 -8.01 8.75 -24.55
CA ALA A 416 -7.53 9.90 -25.32
C ALA A 416 -8.61 10.52 -26.25
N GLY A 417 -9.77 9.88 -26.40
CA GLY A 417 -10.88 10.31 -27.27
C GLY A 417 -12.14 10.72 -26.51
N GLY A 418 -11.99 11.15 -25.24
CA GLY A 418 -13.07 11.58 -24.35
C GLY A 418 -14.22 12.34 -25.02
N ALA A 419 -15.42 12.17 -24.49
CA ALA A 419 -16.60 12.78 -25.06
C ALA A 419 -16.67 14.27 -24.73
N VAL A 420 -17.19 15.07 -25.65
CA VAL A 420 -17.42 16.50 -25.42
C VAL A 420 -18.31 16.68 -24.17
N GLY A 421 -17.82 17.44 -23.18
CA GLY A 421 -18.55 17.75 -21.94
C GLY A 421 -18.31 16.79 -20.77
N SER A 422 -17.42 15.81 -20.89
CA SER A 422 -16.84 15.12 -19.72
C SER A 422 -15.68 15.92 -19.16
N PHE A 423 -15.62 16.05 -17.83
CA PHE A 423 -14.54 16.76 -17.14
C PHE A 423 -13.81 15.80 -16.21
N ASP A 424 -12.49 15.77 -16.26
CA ASP A 424 -11.66 14.95 -15.39
C ASP A 424 -11.72 15.48 -13.95
N PHE A 425 -11.75 16.80 -13.81
CA PHE A 425 -11.90 17.50 -12.54
C PHE A 425 -13.04 18.52 -12.62
N SER A 426 -14.04 18.40 -11.75
CA SER A 426 -15.18 19.32 -11.75
C SER A 426 -15.57 19.82 -10.36
N VAL A 427 -15.81 21.13 -10.29
CA VAL A 427 -16.31 21.84 -9.11
C VAL A 427 -17.61 22.54 -9.51
N ALA A 428 -18.73 21.98 -9.08
CA ALA A 428 -20.04 22.52 -9.41
C ALA A 428 -20.31 23.88 -8.73
N GLY A 429 -21.22 24.66 -9.31
CA GLY A 429 -21.76 25.84 -8.63
C GLY A 429 -22.55 25.45 -7.38
N GLY A 430 -22.53 26.31 -6.36
CA GLY A 430 -23.29 26.09 -5.12
C GLY A 430 -22.70 25.02 -4.19
N ILE A 431 -21.42 24.67 -4.32
CA ILE A 431 -20.69 23.96 -3.26
C ILE A 431 -20.64 24.82 -1.98
N ARG A 432 -20.51 24.18 -0.82
CA ARG A 432 -20.29 24.85 0.46
C ARG A 432 -18.81 25.16 0.69
N GLY A 433 -17.94 24.26 0.25
CA GLY A 433 -16.50 24.38 0.40
C GLY A 433 -15.75 23.25 -0.29
N LEU A 434 -14.57 23.54 -0.84
CA LEU A 434 -13.61 22.54 -1.28
C LEU A 434 -12.21 23.00 -0.85
N SER A 435 -11.51 22.17 -0.09
CA SER A 435 -10.14 22.42 0.33
C SER A 435 -9.28 21.20 0.00
N ILE A 436 -8.40 21.31 -0.99
CA ILE A 436 -7.42 20.26 -1.31
C ILE A 436 -6.03 20.78 -0.96
N ARG A 437 -5.41 20.16 0.04
CA ARG A 437 -4.13 20.60 0.60
C ARG A 437 -3.10 19.50 0.44
N SER A 438 -1.90 19.86 -0.01
CA SER A 438 -0.82 18.89 0.01
C SER A 438 -0.44 18.55 1.45
N SER A 439 -0.14 17.27 1.72
CA SER A 439 0.33 16.83 3.04
C SER A 439 1.30 15.66 2.90
N GLN A 440 2.59 15.94 3.07
CA GLN A 440 3.62 14.92 3.11
C GLN A 440 3.45 13.99 4.32
N GLN A 441 2.94 14.52 5.45
CA GLN A 441 2.58 13.71 6.61
C GLN A 441 1.57 12.61 6.26
N ASN A 442 0.51 12.95 5.51
CA ASN A 442 -0.50 11.97 5.11
C ASN A 442 -0.05 11.09 3.94
N VAL A 443 0.81 11.57 3.03
CA VAL A 443 1.45 10.73 1.99
C VAL A 443 2.37 9.68 2.64
N ASN A 444 3.17 10.06 3.63
CA ASN A 444 4.03 9.13 4.37
C ASN A 444 3.19 8.10 5.17
N MET A 445 2.08 8.53 5.78
CA MET A 445 1.15 7.63 6.45
C MET A 445 0.62 6.55 5.49
N VAL A 446 0.24 6.95 4.28
CA VAL A 446 -0.21 6.02 3.24
C VAL A 446 0.90 5.06 2.82
N GLN A 447 2.12 5.57 2.65
CA GLN A 447 3.28 4.75 2.29
C GLN A 447 3.57 3.66 3.33
N SER A 448 3.29 3.91 4.60
CA SER A 448 3.41 2.93 5.70
C SER A 448 2.24 1.94 5.81
N MET A 449 1.33 1.91 4.83
CA MET A 449 0.23 0.94 4.82
C MET A 449 0.74 -0.47 4.51
N ARG A 450 0.30 -1.45 5.32
CA ARG A 450 0.61 -2.87 5.09
C ARG A 450 0.12 -3.36 3.73
N SER A 451 -0.98 -2.81 3.20
CA SER A 451 -1.54 -3.18 1.89
C SER A 451 -0.66 -2.79 0.70
N LEU A 452 0.33 -1.92 0.88
CA LEU A 452 1.33 -1.58 -0.13
C LEU A 452 2.56 -2.48 -0.07
N HIS A 453 2.58 -3.46 0.83
CA HIS A 453 3.70 -4.36 1.05
C HIS A 453 3.27 -5.81 0.85
N SER A 454 4.15 -6.62 0.28
CA SER A 454 3.90 -8.05 0.06
C SER A 454 5.15 -8.87 0.36
N ILE A 455 4.91 -10.13 0.76
CA ILE A 455 5.92 -11.18 0.72
C ILE A 455 5.64 -12.00 -0.54
N THR A 456 6.56 -11.99 -1.49
CA THR A 456 6.32 -12.59 -2.82
C THR A 456 6.96 -13.96 -3.01
N ASN A 457 8.01 -14.27 -2.27
CA ASN A 457 8.68 -15.56 -2.31
C ASN A 457 9.34 -15.87 -0.96
N TRP A 458 9.60 -17.16 -0.70
CA TRP A 458 10.26 -17.60 0.53
C TRP A 458 11.07 -18.89 0.33
N ARG A 459 12.05 -19.10 1.21
CA ARG A 459 12.79 -20.37 1.33
C ARG A 459 13.23 -20.62 2.76
N GLU A 460 13.40 -21.89 3.10
CA GLU A 460 14.07 -22.33 4.32
C GLU A 460 15.52 -22.72 3.99
N ILE A 461 16.47 -22.39 4.87
CA ILE A 461 17.91 -22.63 4.70
C ILE A 461 18.45 -23.48 5.83
#